data_AF-A0A8C2K9B0-F1
#
_entry.id   AF-A0A8C2K9B0-F1
#
_cell.length_a   1.000
_cell.length_b   1.000
_cell.length_c   1.000
_cell.angle_alpha   90.00
_cell.angle_beta   90.00
_cell.angle_gamma   90.00
#
_symmetry.space_group_name_H-M   'P 1'
#
loop_
_entity.id
_entity.type
_entity.pdbx_description
1 polymer ?
#
loop_
_entity_poly.entity_id
_entity_poly.type
_entity_poly.pdbx_seq_one_letter_code
_entity_poly.pdbx_strand_id
1 'polypeptide(L)' 'MWLFGVLLVLSQFTSSLGILMDSVGSHSMFTCESIVLRMCQDLPYNTTFMPNLLNHYD' A
#
# COMPACT_ATOMS: atom_id res chain seq x y z
N MET A 1 26.21 32.81 -8.06
CA MET A 1 26.49 31.46 -8.57
C MET A 1 26.55 30.41 -7.44
N TRP A 2 27.42 30.58 -6.44
CA TRP A 2 27.61 29.61 -5.34
C TRP A 2 26.36 29.31 -4.51
N LEU A 3 25.59 30.34 -4.14
CA LEU A 3 24.35 30.19 -3.36
C LEU A 3 23.31 29.30 -4.07
N PHE A 4 23.24 29.41 -5.40
CA PHE A 4 22.36 28.60 -6.23
C PHE A 4 22.82 27.14 -6.27
N GLY A 5 24.13 26.89 -6.34
CA GLY A 5 24.70 25.55 -6.26
C GLY A 5 24.49 24.88 -4.90
N VAL A 6 24.63 25.64 -3.81
CA VAL A 6 24.37 25.13 -2.44
C VAL A 6 22.90 24.75 -2.27
N LEU A 7 21.98 25.59 -2.75
CA LEU A 7 20.54 25.30 -2.70
C LEU A 7 20.17 24.01 -3.46
N LEU A 8 20.80 23.78 -4.61
CA LEU A 8 20.56 22.62 -5.47
C LEU A 8 21.11 21.32 -4.85
N VAL A 9 22.21 21.38 -4.11
CA VAL A 9 22.77 20.24 -3.37
C VAL A 9 21.92 19.89 -2.15
N LEU A 10 21.44 20.89 -1.39
CA LEU A 10 20.52 20.64 -0.26
C LEU A 10 19.21 19.98 -0.73
N SER A 11 18.67 20.41 -1.87
CA SER A 11 17.42 19.84 -2.42
C SER A 11 17.54 18.38 -2.87
N GLN A 12 18.74 17.92 -3.24
CA GLN A 12 18.97 16.51 -3.61
C GLN A 12 19.10 15.61 -2.38
N PHE A 13 19.64 16.14 -1.29
CA PHE A 13 19.81 15.43 -0.02
C PHE A 13 18.50 15.23 0.75
N THR A 14 17.52 16.12 0.58
CA THR A 14 16.19 15.95 1.18
C THR A 14 15.39 14.81 0.53
N SER A 15 15.68 14.50 -0.74
CA SER A 15 14.99 13.47 -1.52
C SER A 15 15.38 12.05 -1.10
N SER A 16 16.61 11.86 -0.63
CA SER A 16 17.13 10.54 -0.22
C SER A 16 16.65 10.10 1.17
N LEU A 17 16.17 11.02 2.02
CA LEU A 17 15.59 10.68 3.33
C LEU A 17 14.07 10.41 3.26
N GLY A 18 13.41 10.76 2.14
CA GLY A 18 11.96 10.59 1.96
C GLY A 18 11.50 9.17 1.66
N ILE A 19 12.41 8.20 1.45
CA ILE A 19 12.05 6.84 1.02
C ILE A 19 11.79 5.89 2.22
N LEU A 20 11.89 6.35 3.47
CA LEU A 20 11.77 5.44 4.62
C LEU A 20 10.33 5.02 4.96
N MET A 21 9.28 5.70 4.51
CA MET A 21 7.95 5.55 5.14
C MET A 21 6.81 5.46 4.13
N ASP A 22 6.69 4.35 3.40
CA ASP A 22 5.43 4.01 2.70
C ASP A 22 5.27 2.52 2.37
N SER A 23 5.58 1.62 3.31
CA SER A 23 5.22 0.20 3.11
C SER A 23 4.97 -0.60 4.39
N VAL A 24 4.56 0.05 5.48
CA VAL A 24 3.97 -0.67 6.63
C VAL A 24 2.46 -0.45 6.56
N GLY A 25 1.78 -1.31 5.82
CA GLY A 25 0.31 -1.32 5.78
C GLY A 25 -0.29 -0.97 4.42
N SER A 26 0.14 -1.64 3.35
CA SER A 26 -0.75 -1.86 2.21
C SER A 26 -1.81 -2.91 2.60
N HIS A 27 -2.61 -2.60 3.62
CA HIS A 27 -3.95 -3.12 3.67
C HIS A 27 -4.77 -2.04 3.00
N SER A 28 -4.94 -2.24 1.70
CA SER A 28 -5.88 -1.51 0.89
C SER A 28 -7.16 -1.21 1.67
N MET A 29 -7.71 0.00 1.48
CA MET A 29 -8.93 0.52 2.13
C MET A 29 -10.16 -0.31 1.72
N PHE A 30 -10.13 -1.59 2.04
CA PHE A 30 -11.13 -2.58 1.73
C PHE A 30 -11.53 -3.22 3.06
N THR A 31 -12.84 -3.35 3.27
CA THR A 31 -13.40 -3.99 4.45
C THR A 31 -13.19 -5.50 4.33
N CYS A 32 -12.72 -6.13 5.41
CA CYS A 32 -12.71 -7.58 5.50
C CYS A 32 -14.12 -8.07 5.82
N GLU A 33 -14.66 -8.91 4.95
CA GLU A 33 -16.00 -9.49 5.05
C GLU A 33 -15.91 -11.01 5.08
N SER A 34 -16.89 -11.68 5.68
CA SER A 34 -16.89 -13.15 5.80
C SER A 34 -17.01 -13.83 4.44
N ILE A 35 -16.24 -14.88 4.20
CA ILE A 35 -16.30 -15.66 2.97
C ILE A 35 -17.58 -16.51 2.94
N VAL A 36 -18.46 -16.23 1.98
CA VAL A 36 -19.71 -16.98 1.75
C VAL A 36 -19.56 -18.10 0.70
N LEU A 37 -18.46 -18.08 -0.07
CA LEU A 37 -18.20 -19.06 -1.13
C LEU A 37 -17.92 -20.45 -0.53
N ARG A 38 -18.73 -21.45 -0.91
CA ARG A 38 -18.62 -22.82 -0.38
C ARG A 38 -17.29 -23.50 -0.71
N MET A 39 -16.67 -23.14 -1.83
CA MET A 39 -15.36 -23.66 -2.25
C MET A 39 -14.18 -23.13 -1.43
N CYS A 40 -14.40 -22.08 -0.66
CA CYS A 40 -13.38 -21.41 0.16
C CYS A 40 -13.59 -21.68 1.66
N GLN A 41 -14.55 -22.53 2.01
CA GLN A 41 -14.70 -23.03 3.37
C GLN A 41 -13.52 -23.94 3.71
N ASP A 42 -13.12 -23.97 4.98
CA ASP A 42 -12.00 -24.78 5.50
C ASP A 42 -10.59 -24.36 5.03
N LEU A 43 -10.45 -23.13 4.54
CA LEU A 43 -9.15 -22.49 4.33
C LEU A 43 -8.61 -21.92 5.65
N PRO A 44 -7.30 -21.65 5.78
CA PRO A 44 -6.72 -21.03 6.97
C PRO A 44 -7.17 -19.56 7.20
N TYR A 45 -8.12 -19.06 6.41
CA TYR A 45 -8.70 -17.72 6.49
C TYR A 45 -10.21 -17.80 6.26
N ASN A 46 -10.96 -16.94 6.96
CA ASN A 46 -12.43 -16.89 6.93
C ASN A 46 -12.99 -15.56 6.39
N THR A 47 -12.13 -14.59 6.10
CA THR A 47 -12.48 -13.28 5.56
C THR A 47 -11.80 -13.02 4.24
N THR A 48 -12.48 -12.29 3.35
CA THR A 48 -11.97 -11.76 2.10
C THR A 48 -12.23 -10.26 2.03
N PHE A 49 -11.60 -9.57 1.09
CA PHE A 49 -11.87 -8.17 0.81
C PHE A 49 -12.48 -8.03 -0.58
N MET A 50 -13.27 -6.98 -0.75
CA MET A 50 -13.89 -6.61 -2.01
C MET A 50 -13.47 -5.17 -2.38
N PRO A 51 -13.22 -4.86 -3.66
CA PRO A 51 -13.22 -5.80 -4.78
C PRO A 51 -12.05 -6.78 -4.74
N ASN A 52 -12.25 -8.02 -5.19
CA ASN A 52 -11.16 -8.99 -5.30
C ASN A 52 -10.17 -8.60 -6.44
N LEU A 53 -9.07 -9.34 -6.59
CA LEU A 53 -8.06 -9.06 -7.63
C LEU A 53 -8.60 -9.13 -9.07
N LEU A 54 -9.74 -9.79 -9.26
CA LEU A 54 -10.45 -9.89 -10.54
C LEU A 54 -11.53 -8.81 -10.70
N ASN A 55 -11.57 -7.83 -9.79
CA ASN A 55 -12.49 -6.69 -9.81
C ASN A 55 -13.97 -7.07 -9.65
N HIS A 56 -14.26 -8.17 -8.94
CA HIS A 56 -15.62 -8.48 -8.44
C HIS A 56 -15.86 -7.82 -7.09
N TYR A 57 -17.03 -7.19 -6.91
CA TYR A 57 -17.34 -6.35 -5.77
C TYR A 57 -18.16 -7.03 -4.67
N ASP A 58 -18.78 -8.19 -4.94
CA ASP A 58 -19.56 -9.00 -3.99
C ASP A 58 -19.53 -10.49 -4.41
#